data_AF-A0A535MB43-F1
#
_entry.id   AF-A0A535MB43-F1
#
_cell.length_a   1.000
_cell.length_b   1.000
_cell.length_c   1.000
_cell.angle_alpha   90.00
_cell.angle_beta   90.00
_cell.angle_gamma   90.00
#
_symmetry.space_group_name_H-M   'P 1'
#
loop_
_entity.id
_entity.type
_entity.pdbx_description
1 polymer ?
#
loop_
_entity_poly.entity_id
_entity_poly.type
_entity_poly.pdbx_seq_one_letter_code
_entity_poly.pdbx_strand_id
1 'polypeptide(L)'
;MFHLCTIDAWNHAQLAGSYQADSLHTEGFIHCSTNEQWPHVRRARFAGRDDLVLLAIDPELLRWPVVWEPGGEGNQVFPHVYGPLNLDAVISVQILPT
;
A
#
# COMPACT_ATOMS: atom_id res chain seq x y z
N MET A 1 -8.08 0.01 -4.65
CA MET A 1 -7.09 -0.92 -4.05
C MET A 1 -6.54 -0.33 -2.76
N PHE A 2 -5.81 -1.08 -1.95
CA PHE A 2 -5.39 -0.64 -0.62
C PHE A 2 -3.89 -0.85 -0.37
N HIS A 3 -3.27 0.09 0.33
CA HIS A 3 -1.90 -0.04 0.83
C HIS A 3 -1.84 0.27 2.34
N LEU A 4 -1.05 -0.49 3.08
CA LEU A 4 -0.78 -0.25 4.49
C LEU A 4 0.62 0.36 4.61
N CYS A 5 0.72 1.49 5.28
CA CYS A 5 1.99 2.10 5.66
C CYS A 5 1.91 2.72 7.05
N THR A 6 3.03 3.21 7.57
CA THR A 6 3.03 3.91 8.85
C THR A 6 2.49 5.33 8.70
N ILE A 7 1.95 5.88 9.78
CA ILE A 7 1.55 7.30 9.86
C ILE A 7 2.72 8.20 9.44
N ASP A 8 3.92 7.92 9.96
CA ASP A 8 5.13 8.70 9.64
C ASP A 8 5.50 8.63 8.17
N ALA A 9 5.48 7.43 7.56
CA ALA A 9 5.79 7.27 6.15
C ALA A 9 4.79 8.02 5.25
N TRP A 10 3.51 8.02 5.63
CA TRP A 10 2.50 8.81 4.93
C TRP A 10 2.71 10.31 5.08
N ASN A 11 3.02 10.80 6.29
CA ASN A 11 3.33 12.20 6.53
C ASN A 11 4.55 12.68 5.72
N HIS A 12 5.60 11.86 5.66
CA HIS A 12 6.77 12.14 4.82
C HIS A 12 6.41 12.19 3.33
N ALA A 13 5.56 11.27 2.85
CA ALA A 13 5.13 11.26 1.46
C ALA A 13 4.33 12.52 1.07
N GLN A 14 3.48 13.03 1.96
CA GLN A 14 2.75 14.27 1.73
C GLN A 14 3.71 15.47 1.55
N LEU A 15 4.79 15.53 2.33
CA LEU A 15 5.82 16.56 2.19
C LEU A 15 6.68 16.37 0.93
N ALA A 16 6.97 15.12 0.56
CA ALA A 16 7.78 14.78 -0.61
C ALA A 16 7.02 14.84 -1.94
N GLY A 17 5.68 14.89 -1.92
CA GLY A 17 4.83 14.90 -3.11
C GLY A 17 4.58 13.53 -3.76
N SER A 18 5.12 12.46 -3.19
CA SER A 18 4.85 11.07 -3.59
C SER A 18 5.21 10.10 -2.47
N TYR A 19 4.55 8.95 -2.44
CA TYR A 19 4.86 7.86 -1.50
C TYR A 19 5.76 6.81 -2.16
N GLN A 20 6.79 6.39 -1.44
CA GLN A 20 7.69 5.30 -1.83
C GLN A 20 7.78 4.32 -0.67
N ALA A 21 7.48 3.05 -0.93
CA ALA A 21 7.67 1.98 0.05
C ALA A 21 9.08 1.39 -0.04
N ASP A 22 9.58 0.81 1.04
CA ASP A 22 10.84 0.05 1.02
C ASP A 22 10.83 -1.05 -0.06
N SER A 23 9.69 -1.72 -0.25
CA SER A 23 9.52 -2.75 -1.27
C SER A 23 9.75 -2.24 -2.70
N LEU A 24 9.50 -0.95 -2.96
CA LEU A 24 9.81 -0.35 -4.27
C LEU A 24 11.31 -0.36 -4.54
N HIS A 25 12.13 -0.17 -3.50
CA HIS A 25 13.58 -0.15 -3.61
C HIS A 25 14.19 -1.57 -3.58
N THR A 26 13.60 -2.48 -2.82
CA THR A 26 14.15 -3.85 -2.65
C THR A 26 13.62 -4.85 -3.66
N GLU A 27 12.37 -4.70 -4.11
CA GLU A 27 11.66 -5.66 -4.98
C GLU A 27 11.21 -5.04 -6.31
N GLY A 28 11.14 -3.71 -6.39
CA GLY A 28 10.76 -2.99 -7.62
C GLY A 28 9.29 -2.60 -7.70
N PHE A 29 8.48 -2.88 -6.67
CA PHE A 29 7.07 -2.52 -6.64
C PHE A 29 6.53 -2.26 -5.22
N ILE A 30 5.40 -1.56 -5.12
CA ILE A 30 4.66 -1.34 -3.88
C ILE A 30 3.58 -2.41 -3.74
N HIS A 31 3.64 -3.21 -2.68
CA HIS A 31 2.59 -4.18 -2.36
C HIS A 31 1.28 -3.49 -2.06
N CYS A 32 0.21 -3.90 -2.72
CA CYS A 32 -1.14 -3.48 -2.38
C CYS A 32 -2.03 -4.71 -2.15
N SER A 33 -3.29 -4.45 -1.81
CA SER A 33 -4.27 -5.46 -1.45
C SER A 33 -5.65 -5.06 -1.95
N THR A 34 -6.53 -6.04 -2.13
CA THR A 34 -7.98 -5.82 -2.23
C THR A 34 -8.59 -5.49 -0.87
N ASN A 35 -9.88 -5.15 -0.88
CA ASN A 35 -10.66 -4.91 0.34
C ASN A 35 -10.69 -6.15 1.25
N GLU A 36 -10.75 -7.34 0.66
CA GLU A 36 -10.82 -8.62 1.37
C GLU A 36 -9.43 -9.07 1.88
N GLN A 37 -8.35 -8.59 1.25
CA GLN A 37 -6.98 -8.98 1.52
C GLN A 37 -6.33 -8.15 2.65
N TRP A 38 -6.50 -6.83 2.65
CA TRP A 38 -5.76 -5.95 3.57
C TRP A 38 -5.98 -6.31 5.06
N PRO A 39 -7.15 -6.76 5.54
CA PRO A 39 -7.31 -7.13 6.94
C PRO A 39 -6.47 -8.35 7.32
N HIS A 40 -6.31 -9.30 6.40
CA HIS A 40 -5.44 -10.46 6.61
C HIS A 40 -3.97 -10.04 6.60
N VAL A 41 -3.55 -9.21 5.64
CA VAL A 41 -2.17 -8.67 5.56
C VAL A 41 -1.81 -7.88 6.82
N ARG A 42 -2.71 -7.01 7.29
CA ARG A 42 -2.55 -6.28 8.56
C ARG A 42 -2.23 -7.24 9.71
N ARG A 43 -3.07 -8.27 9.91
CA ARG A 43 -2.89 -9.25 10.98
C ARG A 43 -1.61 -10.06 10.84
N ALA A 44 -1.22 -10.43 9.62
CA ALA A 44 -0.08 -11.31 9.38
C ALA A 44 1.27 -10.59 9.45
N ARG A 45 1.35 -9.32 8.98
CA ARG A 45 2.62 -8.58 8.84
C ARG A 45 2.81 -7.45 9.83
N PHE A 46 1.72 -6.94 10.41
CA PHE A 46 1.75 -5.76 11.27
C PHE A 46 1.03 -5.98 12.62
N ALA A 47 1.03 -7.23 13.11
CA ALA A 47 0.46 -7.57 14.41
C ALA A 47 1.07 -6.70 15.52
N GLY A 48 0.21 -6.11 16.36
CA GLY A 48 0.61 -5.28 17.49
C GLY A 48 1.02 -3.85 17.16
N ARG A 49 0.97 -3.43 15.89
CA ARG A 49 1.19 -2.02 15.50
C ARG A 49 -0.10 -1.21 15.58
N ASP A 50 0.02 0.00 16.11
CA ASP A 50 -1.03 1.02 16.25
C ASP A 50 -0.75 2.28 15.44
N ASP A 51 0.40 2.34 14.75
CA ASP A 51 0.87 3.47 13.99
C ASP A 51 0.67 3.31 12.48
N LEU A 52 -0.39 2.59 12.08
CA LEU A 52 -0.70 2.29 10.68
C LEU A 52 -1.78 3.22 10.12
N VAL A 53 -1.64 3.50 8.82
CA VAL A 53 -2.71 4.04 7.99
C VAL A 53 -3.05 3.08 6.84
N LEU A 54 -4.32 3.05 6.48
CA LEU A 54 -4.83 2.41 5.28
C LEU A 54 -5.04 3.49 4.22
N LEU A 55 -4.31 3.39 3.12
CA LEU A 55 -4.50 4.22 1.93
C LEU A 55 -5.47 3.52 0.99
N ALA A 56 -6.59 4.16 0.67
CA ALA A 56 -7.44 3.75 -0.44
C ALA A 56 -6.95 4.44 -1.71
N ILE A 57 -6.61 3.64 -2.71
CA ILE A 57 -5.98 4.07 -3.96
C ILE A 57 -6.94 3.81 -5.11
N ASP A 58 -7.17 4.84 -5.92
CA ASP A 58 -7.87 4.72 -7.21
C ASP A 58 -6.88 4.32 -8.30
N PRO A 59 -7.00 3.12 -8.90
CA PRO A 59 -6.08 2.66 -9.92
C PRO A 59 -6.18 3.46 -11.23
N GLU A 60 -7.30 4.13 -11.50
CA GLU A 60 -7.46 4.95 -12.73
C GLU A 60 -6.63 6.24 -12.68
N LEU A 61 -6.25 6.68 -11.47
CA LEU A 61 -5.45 7.88 -11.22
C LEU A 61 -3.94 7.57 -11.10
N LEU A 62 -3.54 6.30 -11.14
CA LEU A 62 -2.14 5.92 -11.00
C LEU A 62 -1.33 6.30 -12.23
N ARG A 63 -0.14 6.84 -11.99
CA ARG A 63 0.85 7.14 -13.05
C ARG A 63 1.71 5.94 -13.43
N TRP A 64 1.67 4.88 -12.63
CA TRP A 64 2.47 3.67 -12.78
C TRP A 64 1.58 2.44 -12.91
N PRO A 65 2.02 1.41 -13.65
CA PRO A 65 1.18 0.25 -13.93
C PRO A 65 0.94 -0.58 -12.67
N VAL A 66 -0.25 -1.18 -12.64
CA VAL A 66 -0.62 -2.20 -11.65
C VAL A 66 -0.53 -3.57 -12.29
N VAL A 67 0.24 -4.47 -11.68
CA VAL A 67 0.33 -5.87 -12.10
C VAL A 67 -0.27 -6.74 -11.01
N TRP A 68 -1.08 -7.72 -11.42
CA TRP A 68 -1.66 -8.71 -10.52
C TRP A 68 -0.84 -9.98 -10.60
N GLU A 69 -0.14 -10.30 -9.52
CA GLU A 69 0.78 -11.43 -9.48
C GLU A 69 0.71 -12.16 -8.14
N PRO A 70 1.13 -13.44 -8.07
CA PRO A 70 1.11 -14.19 -6.82
C PRO A 70 1.91 -13.47 -5.73
N GLY A 71 1.28 -13.27 -4.57
CA GLY A 71 1.90 -12.64 -3.41
C GLY A 71 1.94 -13.60 -2.23
N GLY A 72 3.14 -13.95 -1.77
CA GLY A 72 3.35 -14.83 -0.61
C GLY A 72 3.06 -16.31 -0.88
N GLU A 73 2.61 -17.03 0.14
CA GLU A 73 2.32 -18.46 0.06
C GLU A 73 0.90 -18.72 -0.49
N GLY A 74 0.80 -19.55 -1.53
CA GLY A 74 -0.46 -19.96 -2.16
C GLY A 74 -0.70 -19.37 -3.55
N ASN A 75 -1.92 -19.57 -4.08
CA ASN A 75 -2.31 -19.13 -5.43
C ASN A 75 -3.01 -17.76 -5.45
N GLN A 76 -2.98 -17.01 -4.35
CA GLN A 76 -3.64 -15.71 -4.30
C GLN A 76 -2.79 -14.65 -5.00
N VAL A 77 -3.42 -13.88 -5.88
CA VAL A 77 -2.80 -12.75 -6.57
C VAL A 77 -3.04 -11.45 -5.81
N PHE A 78 -2.03 -10.59 -5.78
CA PHE A 78 -2.07 -9.26 -5.17
C PHE A 78 -1.75 -8.20 -6.22
N PRO A 79 -2.36 -7.00 -6.12
CA PRO A 79 -1.99 -5.89 -6.97
C PRO A 79 -0.66 -5.28 -6.49
N HIS A 80 0.27 -5.08 -7.42
CA HIS A 80 1.56 -4.43 -7.19
C HIS A 80 1.68 -3.19 -8.08
N VAL A 81 2.09 -2.05 -7.51
CA VAL A 81 2.33 -0.82 -8.26
C VAL A 81 3.82 -0.69 -8.58
N TYR A 82 4.17 -0.66 -9.87
CA TYR A 82 5.56 -0.63 -10.33
C TYR A 82 6.08 0.81 -10.45
N GLY A 83 6.08 1.53 -9.33
CA GLY A 83 6.59 2.89 -9.23
C GLY A 83 6.10 3.64 -7.98
N PRO A 84 6.58 4.87 -7.73
CA PRO A 84 6.11 5.70 -6.64
C PRO A 84 4.61 5.98 -6.72
N LEU A 85 3.91 5.92 -5.59
CA LEU A 85 2.49 6.24 -5.51
C LEU A 85 2.30 7.76 -5.53
N ASN A 86 1.65 8.27 -6.57
CA ASN A 86 1.26 9.67 -6.67
C ASN A 86 0.10 10.00 -5.71
N LEU A 87 0.19 11.14 -4.99
CA LEU A 87 -0.73 11.46 -3.90
C LEU A 87 -2.18 11.67 -4.36
N ASP A 88 -2.37 12.17 -5.58
CA ASP A 88 -3.66 12.37 -6.24
C ASP A 88 -4.37 11.05 -6.58
N ALA A 89 -3.69 9.90 -6.55
CA ALA A 89 -4.33 8.59 -6.63
C ALA A 89 -4.85 8.09 -5.26
N VAL A 90 -4.47 8.72 -4.15
CA VAL A 90 -4.94 8.35 -2.80
C VAL A 90 -6.24 9.10 -2.50
N ILE A 91 -7.35 8.38 -2.59
CA ILE A 91 -8.71 8.96 -2.46
C ILE A 91 -9.25 8.94 -1.04
N SER A 92 -8.64 8.16 -0.14
CA SER A 92 -8.96 8.15 1.28
C SER A 92 -7.78 7.66 2.12
N VAL A 93 -7.66 8.19 3.33
CA VAL A 93 -6.65 7.81 4.31
C VAL A 93 -7.37 7.53 5.62
N GLN A 94 -7.20 6.33 6.16
CA GLN A 94 -7.79 5.92 7.43
C GLN A 94 -6.70 5.53 8.42
N ILE A 95 -6.65 6.20 9.57
CA ILE A 95 -5.83 5.75 10.71
C ILE A 95 -6.44 4.45 11.24
N LEU A 96 -5.62 3.42 11.38
CA LEU A 96 -6.05 2.13 11.93
C LEU A 96 -5.63 2.07 13.41
N PRO A 97 -6.56 2.25 14.36
CA PRO A 97 -6.25 2.07 15.77
C PRO A 97 -5.93 0.61 16.06
N THR A 98 -5.32 0.39 17.22
CA THR A 98 -4.97 -0.94 17.76
C THR A 98 -6.15 -1.90 17.71
#